data_AF-A0AAU7LVV3-F1
#
_entry.id   AF-A0AAU7LVV3-F1
#
_cell.length_a   1.000
_cell.length_b   1.000
_cell.length_c   1.000
_cell.angle_alpha   90.00
_cell.angle_beta   90.00
_cell.angle_gamma   90.00
#
_symmetry.space_group_name_H-M   'P 1'
#
loop_
_entity.id
_entity.type
_entity.pdbx_description
1 polymer ?
#
loop_
_entity_poly.entity_id
_entity_poly.type
_entity_poly.pdbx_seq_one_letter_code
_entity_poly.pdbx_strand_id
1 'polypeptide(L)'
;MPMHPSATAPTASPTSPASVSLYDARPFFEKALRFGVQNGIIDREKLDAIRADAPKGMVQIARYFGNEFLRPDLEKAKDRIVNLVSLYLQSSCGGDLRQAAESLRDHSFLSRSKGGSDLLKALLALPESTVFHASLDSGAEAGGPPKGLAEWSLKSFADYQAELARRRPLQQEKDAAVWLAGELGMDAEELEEAHTHAEAVIRTALLAMATRRTEMPDWVEFEKMVAALRKKYRAAKTRSAAQAGKTSSASARSLTVSLALPANLPDEFRDVVQAVLQSVQADLPQILDSALTARALFANDSEDHHPPLLGRYFWVEDIASEMEHHERSVSQAWDKVTGGNCDDGSLLTLMVCVAAGAAPKTILSEKAATALVRKIQKPGAKAAFNPELARQYILEHAPVQHQDAYLQLWADFMDEAQSTLQSDSTYALKDALALLRRECHVTT
;
A
#
# COMPACT_ATOMS: atom_id res chain seq x y z
N MET A 1 -76.20 14.97 30.85
CA MET A 1 -76.89 13.68 31.00
C MET A 1 -78.34 13.87 30.55
N PRO A 2 -79.02 12.87 29.93
CA PRO A 2 -78.58 11.50 29.56
C PRO A 2 -77.40 11.54 28.55
N MET A 3 -76.54 10.54 28.28
CA MET A 3 -76.56 9.06 28.21
C MET A 3 -76.73 8.47 26.78
N HIS A 4 -75.83 7.53 26.49
CA HIS A 4 -75.60 6.72 25.28
C HIS A 4 -76.68 5.63 25.04
N PRO A 5 -76.61 4.82 23.94
CA PRO A 5 -76.09 5.07 22.58
C PRO A 5 -77.05 4.55 21.47
N SER A 6 -76.64 4.63 20.21
CA SER A 6 -77.02 3.64 19.18
C SER A 6 -75.88 3.47 18.17
N ALA A 7 -75.65 2.24 17.70
CA ALA A 7 -74.42 1.87 16.99
C ALA A 7 -74.61 1.85 15.46
N THR A 8 -73.76 2.59 14.75
CA THR A 8 -73.59 2.48 13.29
C THR A 8 -72.54 1.43 12.97
N ALA A 9 -72.93 0.33 12.31
CA ALA A 9 -71.98 -0.67 11.81
C ALA A 9 -71.16 -0.12 10.62
N PRO A 10 -69.83 -0.28 10.58
CA PRO A 10 -69.02 0.19 9.47
C PRO A 10 -69.19 -0.68 8.23
N THR A 11 -69.30 -0.06 7.06
CA THR A 11 -69.41 -0.75 5.77
C THR A 11 -68.10 -1.47 5.43
N ALA A 12 -68.14 -2.79 5.30
CA ALA A 12 -66.98 -3.57 4.87
C ALA A 12 -66.61 -3.23 3.41
N SER A 13 -65.45 -2.63 3.21
CA SER A 13 -64.86 -2.43 1.88
C SER A 13 -64.28 -3.76 1.37
N PRO A 14 -64.42 -4.11 0.08
CA PRO A 14 -63.89 -5.36 -0.44
C PRO A 14 -62.36 -5.33 -0.46
N THR A 15 -61.73 -6.14 0.39
CA THR A 15 -60.28 -6.34 0.40
C THR A 15 -59.83 -6.85 -0.97
N SER A 16 -59.02 -6.07 -1.69
CA SER A 16 -58.44 -6.52 -2.95
C SER A 16 -57.54 -7.73 -2.69
N PRO A 17 -57.65 -8.83 -3.47
CA PRO A 17 -56.81 -9.99 -3.28
C PRO A 17 -55.34 -9.60 -3.55
N ALA A 18 -54.48 -9.83 -2.56
CA ALA A 18 -53.04 -9.61 -2.73
C ALA A 18 -52.54 -10.46 -3.90
N SER A 19 -51.86 -9.84 -4.86
CA SER A 19 -51.31 -10.53 -6.03
C SER A 19 -50.16 -11.45 -5.60
N VAL A 20 -50.48 -12.71 -5.30
CA VAL A 20 -49.50 -13.75 -5.02
C VAL A 20 -48.65 -13.95 -6.27
N SER A 21 -47.45 -13.34 -6.29
CA SER A 21 -46.49 -13.54 -7.36
C SER A 21 -46.03 -15.00 -7.33
N LEU A 22 -46.49 -15.77 -8.31
CA LEU A 22 -46.15 -17.19 -8.46
C LEU A 22 -44.69 -17.29 -8.90
N TYR A 23 -43.78 -17.37 -7.92
CA TYR A 23 -42.37 -17.65 -8.13
C TYR A 23 -42.20 -19.02 -8.80
N ASP A 24 -42.07 -19.02 -10.12
CA ASP A 24 -41.73 -20.22 -10.87
C ASP A 24 -40.29 -20.64 -10.53
N ALA A 25 -40.15 -21.71 -9.75
CA ALA A 25 -38.87 -22.22 -9.26
C ALA A 25 -38.01 -22.93 -10.33
N ARG A 26 -38.53 -23.11 -11.57
CA ARG A 26 -37.82 -23.81 -12.65
C ARG A 26 -36.51 -23.13 -13.05
N PRO A 27 -35.49 -23.89 -13.48
CA PRO A 27 -34.30 -23.34 -14.13
C PRO A 27 -34.66 -22.47 -15.34
N PHE A 28 -33.87 -21.44 -15.60
CA PHE A 28 -34.19 -20.48 -16.66
C PHE A 28 -34.18 -21.10 -18.07
N PHE A 29 -33.32 -22.10 -18.31
CA PHE A 29 -33.38 -22.91 -19.53
C PHE A 29 -34.77 -23.51 -19.75
N GLU A 30 -35.39 -24.09 -18.72
CA GLU A 30 -36.71 -24.70 -18.83
C GLU A 30 -37.79 -23.65 -19.10
N LYS A 31 -37.70 -22.47 -18.45
CA LYS A 31 -38.61 -21.33 -18.70
C LYS A 31 -38.51 -20.83 -20.14
N ALA A 32 -37.30 -20.62 -20.66
CA ALA A 32 -37.07 -20.19 -22.04
C ALA A 32 -37.53 -21.25 -23.05
N LEU A 33 -37.26 -22.53 -22.79
CA LEU A 33 -37.71 -23.65 -23.63
C LEU A 33 -39.25 -23.73 -23.68
N ARG A 34 -39.91 -23.65 -22.51
CA ARG A 34 -41.38 -23.62 -22.39
C ARG A 34 -41.97 -22.44 -23.15
N PHE A 35 -41.44 -21.23 -22.94
CA PHE A 35 -41.87 -20.02 -23.64
C PHE A 35 -41.70 -20.15 -25.16
N GLY A 36 -40.54 -20.64 -25.61
CA GLY A 36 -40.23 -20.81 -27.02
C GLY A 36 -41.16 -21.77 -27.74
N VAL A 37 -41.51 -22.90 -27.12
CA VAL A 37 -42.49 -23.85 -27.66
C VAL A 37 -43.91 -23.25 -27.66
N GLN A 38 -44.31 -22.58 -26.58
CA GLN A 38 -45.64 -21.95 -26.48
C GLN A 38 -45.86 -20.80 -27.48
N ASN A 39 -44.78 -20.12 -27.91
CA ASN A 39 -44.82 -19.01 -28.86
C ASN A 39 -44.43 -19.42 -30.30
N GLY A 40 -44.20 -20.70 -30.58
CA GLY A 40 -43.78 -21.19 -31.90
C GLY A 40 -42.37 -20.76 -32.34
N ILE A 41 -41.53 -20.29 -31.40
CA ILE A 41 -40.13 -19.91 -31.65
C ILE A 41 -39.24 -21.16 -31.73
N ILE A 42 -39.56 -22.19 -30.95
CA ILE A 42 -38.85 -23.47 -30.91
C ILE A 42 -39.78 -24.54 -31.47
N ASP A 43 -39.47 -25.02 -32.66
CA ASP A 43 -40.22 -26.07 -33.36
C ASP A 43 -39.86 -27.48 -32.88
N ARG A 44 -40.41 -28.50 -33.57
CA ARG A 44 -40.18 -29.90 -33.21
C ARG A 44 -38.80 -30.42 -33.60
N GLU A 45 -38.25 -29.99 -34.73
CA GLU A 45 -36.91 -30.38 -35.17
C GLU A 45 -35.86 -29.90 -34.16
N LYS A 46 -36.01 -28.65 -33.70
CA LYS A 46 -35.15 -28.06 -32.68
C LYS A 46 -35.24 -28.78 -31.33
N LEU A 47 -36.45 -29.19 -30.90
CA LEU A 47 -36.61 -30.00 -29.69
C LEU A 47 -35.90 -31.36 -29.79
N ASP A 48 -36.00 -32.04 -30.93
CA ASP A 48 -35.36 -33.33 -31.13
C ASP A 48 -33.83 -33.20 -31.33
N ALA A 49 -33.34 -32.09 -31.88
CA ALA A 49 -31.91 -31.73 -31.87
C ALA A 49 -31.37 -31.49 -30.44
N ILE A 50 -32.10 -30.76 -29.58
CA ILE A 50 -31.73 -30.57 -28.16
C ILE A 50 -31.68 -31.92 -27.42
N ARG A 51 -32.63 -32.82 -27.70
CA ARG A 51 -32.66 -34.19 -27.15
C ARG A 51 -31.48 -35.06 -27.61
N ALA A 52 -31.01 -34.89 -28.84
CA ALA A 52 -29.83 -35.58 -29.35
C ALA A 52 -28.52 -35.03 -28.75
N ASP A 53 -28.46 -33.75 -28.44
CA ASP A 53 -27.26 -33.09 -27.89
C ASP A 53 -27.10 -33.24 -26.37
N ALA A 54 -28.18 -33.15 -25.59
CA ALA A 54 -28.09 -33.14 -24.13
C ALA A 54 -27.34 -34.35 -23.52
N PRO A 55 -27.55 -35.61 -23.97
CA PRO A 55 -26.79 -36.76 -23.46
C PRO A 55 -25.28 -36.66 -23.74
N LYS A 56 -24.88 -36.12 -24.91
CA LYS A 56 -23.47 -35.93 -25.27
C LYS A 56 -22.80 -34.97 -24.29
N GLY A 57 -23.47 -33.86 -23.99
CA GLY A 57 -22.99 -32.84 -23.05
C GLY A 57 -22.93 -33.36 -21.61
N MET A 58 -23.90 -34.18 -21.19
CA MET A 58 -23.87 -34.85 -19.88
C MET A 58 -22.66 -35.79 -19.75
N VAL A 59 -22.37 -36.61 -20.75
CA VAL A 59 -21.19 -37.49 -20.77
C VAL A 59 -19.89 -36.68 -20.72
N GLN A 60 -19.78 -35.62 -21.54
CA GLN A 60 -18.61 -34.73 -21.54
C GLN A 60 -18.38 -34.06 -20.17
N ILE A 61 -19.44 -33.57 -19.52
CA ILE A 61 -19.36 -32.93 -18.20
C ILE A 61 -19.04 -33.95 -17.09
N ALA A 62 -19.58 -35.17 -17.17
CA ALA A 62 -19.24 -36.24 -16.22
C ALA A 62 -17.77 -36.66 -16.35
N ARG A 63 -17.25 -36.80 -17.57
CA ARG A 63 -15.81 -37.05 -17.83
C ARG A 63 -14.91 -35.93 -17.30
N TYR A 64 -15.36 -34.68 -17.39
CA TYR A 64 -14.55 -33.51 -17.01
C TYR A 64 -14.46 -33.29 -15.48
N PHE A 65 -15.47 -33.70 -14.70
CA PHE A 65 -15.49 -33.53 -13.24
C PHE A 65 -15.39 -34.83 -12.42
N GLY A 66 -15.37 -36.00 -13.07
CA GLY A 66 -15.49 -37.30 -12.42
C GLY A 66 -15.40 -38.44 -13.42
N ASN A 67 -16.32 -39.41 -13.35
CA ASN A 67 -16.30 -40.59 -14.21
C ASN A 67 -17.61 -40.74 -14.99
N GLU A 68 -17.53 -40.70 -16.33
CA GLU A 68 -18.69 -40.81 -17.24
C GLU A 68 -19.44 -42.14 -17.18
N PHE A 69 -18.84 -43.19 -16.62
CA PHE A 69 -19.49 -44.49 -16.41
C PHE A 69 -20.22 -44.59 -15.06
N LEU A 70 -20.08 -43.59 -14.17
CA LEU A 70 -20.74 -43.57 -12.87
C LEU A 70 -22.05 -42.79 -12.92
N ARG A 71 -23.17 -43.48 -12.61
CA ARG A 71 -24.50 -42.87 -12.55
C ARG A 71 -24.56 -41.61 -11.66
N PRO A 72 -23.95 -41.54 -10.46
CA PRO A 72 -23.96 -40.31 -9.65
C PRO A 72 -23.35 -39.10 -10.34
N ASP A 73 -22.35 -39.28 -11.21
CA ASP A 73 -21.70 -38.18 -11.91
C ASP A 73 -22.46 -37.79 -13.18
N LEU A 74 -23.11 -38.74 -13.86
CA LEU A 74 -24.08 -38.44 -14.93
C LEU A 74 -25.31 -37.67 -14.41
N GLU A 75 -25.82 -38.01 -13.22
CA GLU A 75 -26.93 -37.29 -12.59
C GLU A 75 -26.51 -35.86 -12.20
N LYS A 76 -25.31 -35.66 -11.64
CA LYS A 76 -24.74 -34.31 -11.42
C LYS A 76 -24.52 -33.57 -12.74
N ALA A 77 -24.11 -34.26 -13.81
CA ALA A 77 -23.85 -33.64 -15.11
C ALA A 77 -25.13 -33.15 -15.80
N LYS A 78 -26.27 -33.84 -15.58
CA LYS A 78 -27.62 -33.37 -15.93
C LYS A 78 -27.93 -32.00 -15.29
N ASP A 79 -27.64 -31.87 -14.00
CA ASP A 79 -27.95 -30.66 -13.24
C ASP A 79 -27.00 -29.52 -13.65
N ARG A 80 -25.70 -29.83 -13.81
CA ARG A 80 -24.68 -28.91 -14.35
C ARG A 80 -25.06 -28.40 -15.74
N ILE A 81 -25.45 -29.25 -16.70
CA ILE A 81 -25.73 -28.77 -18.07
C ILE A 81 -26.94 -27.83 -18.11
N VAL A 82 -27.98 -28.11 -17.32
CA VAL A 82 -29.14 -27.23 -17.16
C VAL A 82 -28.75 -25.90 -16.50
N ASN A 83 -27.88 -25.92 -15.49
CA ASN A 83 -27.39 -24.71 -14.81
C ASN A 83 -26.50 -23.86 -15.74
N LEU A 84 -25.55 -24.46 -16.46
CA LEU A 84 -24.66 -23.76 -17.38
C LEU A 84 -25.44 -23.08 -18.52
N VAL A 85 -26.42 -23.76 -19.12
CA VAL A 85 -27.29 -23.16 -20.14
C VAL A 85 -28.18 -22.07 -19.53
N SER A 86 -28.71 -22.27 -18.33
CA SER A 86 -29.52 -21.25 -17.62
C SER A 86 -28.70 -20.00 -17.28
N LEU A 87 -27.45 -20.17 -16.82
CA LEU A 87 -26.50 -19.09 -16.55
C LEU A 87 -26.22 -18.29 -17.81
N TYR A 88 -25.84 -18.96 -18.90
CA TYR A 88 -25.52 -18.30 -20.16
C TYR A 88 -26.72 -17.51 -20.71
N LEU A 89 -27.92 -18.12 -20.74
CA LEU A 89 -29.11 -17.45 -21.27
C LEU A 89 -29.56 -16.27 -20.39
N GLN A 90 -29.49 -16.35 -19.06
CA GLN A 90 -29.80 -15.21 -18.19
C GLN A 90 -28.78 -14.07 -18.36
N SER A 91 -27.49 -14.41 -18.44
CA SER A 91 -26.41 -13.42 -18.61
C SER A 91 -26.45 -12.73 -19.98
N SER A 92 -26.65 -13.48 -21.07
CA SER A 92 -26.63 -12.94 -22.44
C SER A 92 -27.93 -12.28 -22.88
N CYS A 93 -29.08 -12.71 -22.35
CA CYS A 93 -30.40 -12.20 -22.74
C CYS A 93 -31.04 -11.29 -21.67
N GLY A 94 -30.30 -10.91 -20.61
CA GLY A 94 -30.81 -10.05 -19.53
C GLY A 94 -32.02 -10.61 -18.76
N GLY A 95 -32.26 -11.92 -18.83
CA GLY A 95 -33.46 -12.57 -18.29
C GLY A 95 -34.70 -12.55 -19.20
N ASP A 96 -34.62 -12.04 -20.44
CA ASP A 96 -35.72 -12.08 -21.41
C ASP A 96 -35.93 -13.51 -21.96
N LEU A 97 -37.13 -14.06 -21.74
CA LEU A 97 -37.54 -15.38 -22.19
C LEU A 97 -37.70 -15.50 -23.72
N ARG A 98 -37.99 -14.39 -24.42
CA ARG A 98 -38.09 -14.35 -25.89
C ARG A 98 -36.69 -14.43 -26.50
N GLN A 99 -35.80 -13.52 -26.11
CA GLN A 99 -34.42 -13.53 -26.58
C GLN A 99 -33.70 -14.84 -26.20
N ALA A 100 -33.99 -15.42 -25.04
CA ALA A 100 -33.46 -16.72 -24.64
C ALA A 100 -34.02 -17.88 -25.48
N ALA A 101 -35.31 -17.85 -25.87
CA ALA A 101 -35.90 -18.82 -26.78
C ALA A 101 -35.33 -18.69 -28.21
N GLU A 102 -35.06 -17.47 -28.67
CA GLU A 102 -34.44 -17.17 -29.96
C GLU A 102 -32.96 -17.63 -29.97
N SER A 103 -32.20 -17.34 -28.91
CA SER A 103 -30.83 -17.87 -28.71
C SER A 103 -30.78 -19.40 -28.58
N LEU A 104 -31.85 -20.04 -28.09
CA LEU A 104 -32.01 -21.50 -28.12
C LEU A 104 -32.32 -22.02 -29.53
N ARG A 105 -33.18 -21.32 -30.31
CA ARG A 105 -33.47 -21.64 -31.72
C ARG A 105 -32.20 -21.53 -32.58
N ASP A 106 -31.43 -20.46 -32.45
CA ASP A 106 -30.38 -20.12 -33.42
C ASP A 106 -29.02 -20.80 -33.13
N HIS A 107 -28.82 -21.39 -31.96
CA HIS A 107 -27.55 -22.02 -31.57
C HIS A 107 -27.70 -23.43 -31.00
N SER A 108 -26.64 -24.25 -31.01
CA SER A 108 -26.70 -25.61 -30.46
C SER A 108 -26.74 -25.59 -28.92
N PHE A 109 -27.40 -26.58 -28.32
CA PHE A 109 -27.53 -26.70 -26.86
C PHE A 109 -26.14 -26.77 -26.19
N LEU A 110 -25.22 -27.52 -26.79
CA LEU A 110 -23.82 -27.61 -26.33
C LEU A 110 -23.08 -26.27 -26.39
N SER A 111 -23.35 -25.41 -27.38
CA SER A 111 -22.71 -24.08 -27.44
C SER A 111 -23.14 -23.16 -26.29
N ARG A 112 -24.42 -23.23 -25.88
CA ARG A 112 -24.93 -22.46 -24.74
C ARG A 112 -24.37 -22.99 -23.41
N SER A 113 -24.21 -24.31 -23.29
CA SER A 113 -23.54 -24.94 -22.14
C SER A 113 -22.06 -24.55 -22.05
N LYS A 114 -21.31 -24.59 -23.17
CA LYS A 114 -19.94 -24.11 -23.24
C LYS A 114 -19.84 -22.63 -22.85
N GLY A 115 -20.70 -21.77 -23.39
CA GLY A 115 -20.75 -20.36 -23.02
C GLY A 115 -20.94 -20.15 -21.51
N GLY A 116 -21.80 -20.94 -20.86
CA GLY A 116 -21.95 -20.95 -19.40
C GLY A 116 -20.68 -21.39 -18.67
N SER A 117 -19.98 -22.41 -19.16
CA SER A 117 -18.71 -22.86 -18.59
C SER A 117 -17.61 -21.80 -18.71
N ASP A 118 -17.56 -21.09 -19.84
CA ASP A 118 -16.56 -20.06 -20.09
C ASP A 118 -16.86 -18.77 -19.27
N LEU A 119 -18.13 -18.43 -19.04
CA LEU A 119 -18.53 -17.39 -18.07
C LEU A 119 -18.08 -17.70 -16.63
N LEU A 120 -18.09 -18.97 -16.22
CA LEU A 120 -17.58 -19.39 -14.90
C LEU A 120 -16.04 -19.38 -14.83
N LYS A 121 -15.34 -19.76 -15.91
CA LYS A 121 -13.88 -19.61 -15.98
C LYS A 121 -13.47 -18.14 -15.89
N ALA A 122 -14.18 -17.25 -16.60
CA ALA A 122 -13.95 -15.82 -16.52
C ALA A 122 -14.17 -15.28 -15.10
N LEU A 123 -15.21 -15.73 -14.39
CA LEU A 123 -15.42 -15.37 -12.97
C LEU A 123 -14.28 -15.84 -12.07
N LEU A 124 -13.81 -17.08 -12.26
CA LEU A 124 -12.76 -17.69 -11.43
C LEU A 124 -11.35 -17.16 -11.73
N ALA A 125 -11.14 -16.58 -12.91
CA ALA A 125 -9.92 -15.87 -13.26
C ALA A 125 -9.82 -14.46 -12.65
N LEU A 126 -10.93 -13.89 -12.15
CA LEU A 126 -10.89 -12.63 -11.41
C LEU A 126 -10.33 -12.84 -10.00
N PRO A 127 -9.53 -11.90 -9.47
CA PRO A 127 -8.85 -12.03 -8.18
C PRO A 127 -9.82 -12.08 -6.99
N GLU A 128 -9.38 -12.71 -5.90
CA GLU A 128 -10.17 -12.84 -4.66
C GLU A 128 -9.91 -11.71 -3.65
N SER A 129 -8.77 -11.01 -3.78
CA SER A 129 -8.32 -9.87 -2.99
C SER A 129 -7.61 -8.83 -3.87
N THR A 130 -7.29 -7.64 -3.33
CA THR A 130 -6.51 -6.61 -4.03
C THR A 130 -5.01 -6.68 -3.75
N VAL A 131 -4.53 -7.81 -3.21
CA VAL A 131 -3.11 -8.04 -2.95
C VAL A 131 -2.41 -8.51 -4.24
N PHE A 132 -1.20 -8.04 -4.45
CA PHE A 132 -0.26 -8.63 -5.39
C PHE A 132 0.46 -9.78 -4.69
N HIS A 133 0.38 -10.97 -5.29
CA HIS A 133 1.04 -12.18 -4.85
C HIS A 133 1.47 -12.88 -6.13
N ALA A 134 2.71 -13.36 -6.17
CA ALA A 134 3.17 -14.27 -7.24
C ALA A 134 2.12 -15.37 -7.44
N SER A 135 1.53 -15.45 -8.64
CA SER A 135 0.29 -16.20 -8.84
C SER A 135 0.44 -17.71 -8.65
N LEU A 136 0.11 -18.19 -7.44
CA LEU A 136 -0.04 -19.62 -7.11
C LEU A 136 -1.16 -20.30 -7.91
N ASP A 137 -2.08 -19.52 -8.50
CA ASP A 137 -3.10 -20.01 -9.44
C ASP A 137 -2.59 -20.09 -10.90
N SER A 138 -1.26 -20.08 -11.10
CA SER A 138 -0.55 -20.68 -12.25
C SER A 138 -0.76 -22.20 -12.40
N GLY A 139 -1.69 -22.78 -11.64
CA GLY A 139 -2.22 -24.14 -11.75
C GLY A 139 -2.86 -24.53 -13.09
N ALA A 140 -2.61 -23.78 -14.17
CA ALA A 140 -2.68 -24.28 -15.55
C ALA A 140 -1.72 -25.47 -15.79
N GLU A 141 -0.64 -25.60 -15.01
CA GLU A 141 0.25 -26.78 -15.05
C GLU A 141 -0.42 -28.08 -14.55
N ALA A 142 -1.49 -27.98 -13.76
CA ALA A 142 -2.29 -29.12 -13.35
C ALA A 142 -3.51 -29.25 -14.27
N GLY A 143 -3.44 -30.15 -15.27
CA GLY A 143 -4.42 -30.32 -16.35
C GLY A 143 -5.84 -30.82 -15.98
N GLY A 144 -6.33 -30.51 -14.78
CA GLY A 144 -7.72 -30.70 -14.36
C GLY A 144 -8.58 -29.43 -14.52
N PRO A 145 -9.82 -29.43 -14.00
CA PRO A 145 -10.67 -28.24 -14.00
C PRO A 145 -10.12 -27.13 -13.08
N PRO A 146 -10.27 -25.84 -13.45
CA PRO A 146 -9.98 -24.73 -12.56
C PRO A 146 -10.64 -24.88 -11.18
N LYS A 147 -9.89 -24.53 -10.14
CA LYS A 147 -10.30 -24.54 -8.73
C LYS A 147 -11.66 -23.85 -8.57
N GLY A 148 -12.57 -24.47 -7.82
CA GLY A 148 -13.94 -23.98 -7.63
C GLY A 148 -14.92 -24.21 -8.80
N LEU A 149 -14.50 -24.48 -10.04
CA LEU A 149 -15.41 -24.65 -11.19
C LEU A 149 -16.39 -25.83 -11.00
N ALA A 150 -15.96 -26.86 -10.26
CA ALA A 150 -16.77 -28.01 -9.86
C ALA A 150 -17.87 -27.67 -8.84
N GLU A 151 -17.75 -26.58 -8.09
CA GLU A 151 -18.79 -26.04 -7.22
C GLU A 151 -19.66 -25.03 -7.98
N TRP A 152 -19.02 -24.06 -8.65
CA TRP A 152 -19.70 -22.95 -9.32
C TRP A 152 -20.67 -23.35 -10.43
N SER A 153 -20.43 -24.48 -11.11
CA SER A 153 -21.39 -25.03 -12.10
C SER A 153 -22.63 -25.70 -11.48
N LEU A 154 -22.78 -25.67 -10.15
CA LEU A 154 -24.00 -26.02 -9.41
C LEU A 154 -24.62 -24.84 -8.62
N LYS A 155 -24.02 -23.64 -8.68
CA LYS A 155 -24.55 -22.42 -8.04
C LYS A 155 -25.68 -21.79 -8.87
N SER A 156 -26.45 -20.90 -8.24
CA SER A 156 -27.50 -20.14 -8.92
C SER A 156 -26.93 -18.95 -9.71
N PHE A 157 -27.77 -18.36 -10.57
CA PHE A 157 -27.43 -17.11 -11.27
C PHE A 157 -27.27 -15.93 -10.31
N ALA A 158 -27.99 -15.91 -9.17
CA ALA A 158 -27.85 -14.86 -8.16
C ALA A 158 -26.49 -14.95 -7.45
N ASP A 159 -26.03 -16.15 -7.11
CA ASP A 159 -24.69 -16.37 -6.53
C ASP A 159 -23.60 -15.91 -7.52
N TYR A 160 -23.75 -16.25 -8.81
CA TYR A 160 -22.84 -15.83 -9.88
C TYR A 160 -22.79 -14.31 -10.01
N GLN A 161 -23.95 -13.64 -10.02
CA GLN A 161 -24.00 -12.17 -10.08
C GLN A 161 -23.40 -11.52 -8.84
N ALA A 162 -23.62 -12.07 -7.64
CA ALA A 162 -23.06 -11.56 -6.39
C ALA A 162 -21.53 -11.66 -6.36
N GLU A 163 -20.96 -12.82 -6.71
CA GLU A 163 -19.50 -13.00 -6.74
C GLU A 163 -18.85 -12.22 -7.89
N LEU A 164 -19.50 -12.10 -9.05
CA LEU A 164 -19.03 -11.26 -10.14
C LEU A 164 -19.01 -9.77 -9.76
N ALA A 165 -20.02 -9.32 -9.00
CA ALA A 165 -20.06 -7.97 -8.44
C ALA A 165 -19.04 -7.77 -7.31
N ARG A 166 -18.67 -8.82 -6.56
CA ARG A 166 -17.61 -8.79 -5.55
C ARG A 166 -16.21 -8.72 -6.16
N ARG A 167 -15.91 -9.53 -7.17
CA ARG A 167 -14.55 -9.64 -7.76
C ARG A 167 -14.22 -8.54 -8.76
N ARG A 168 -15.19 -8.03 -9.54
CA ARG A 168 -14.92 -7.02 -10.57
C ARG A 168 -14.24 -5.74 -10.02
N PRO A 169 -14.67 -5.14 -8.89
CA PRO A 169 -13.96 -3.99 -8.31
C PRO A 169 -12.50 -4.31 -7.94
N LEU A 170 -12.23 -5.54 -7.47
CA LEU A 170 -10.87 -5.97 -7.08
C LEU A 170 -9.94 -6.04 -8.30
N GLN A 171 -10.47 -6.53 -9.43
CA GLN A 171 -9.77 -6.50 -10.72
C GLN A 171 -9.48 -5.05 -11.14
N GLN A 172 -10.50 -4.17 -11.15
CA GLN A 172 -10.33 -2.77 -11.55
C GLN A 172 -9.35 -2.00 -10.64
N GLU A 173 -9.25 -2.35 -9.35
CA GLU A 173 -8.24 -1.77 -8.45
C GLU A 173 -6.83 -2.29 -8.75
N LYS A 174 -6.65 -3.60 -8.99
CA LYS A 174 -5.35 -4.15 -9.39
C LYS A 174 -4.90 -3.59 -10.75
N ASP A 175 -5.78 -3.51 -11.73
CA ASP A 175 -5.47 -2.97 -13.07
C ASP A 175 -5.09 -1.48 -13.00
N ALA A 176 -5.82 -0.68 -12.20
CA ALA A 176 -5.50 0.72 -11.96
C ALA A 176 -4.17 0.90 -11.21
N ALA A 177 -3.84 0.00 -10.28
CA ALA A 177 -2.56 0.01 -9.58
C ALA A 177 -1.38 -0.34 -10.50
N VAL A 178 -1.50 -1.39 -11.33
CA VAL A 178 -0.49 -1.75 -12.35
C VAL A 178 -0.29 -0.60 -13.35
N TRP A 179 -1.37 0.03 -13.82
CA TRP A 179 -1.26 1.17 -14.73
C TRP A 179 -0.53 2.36 -14.09
N LEU A 180 -0.85 2.69 -12.83
CA LEU A 180 -0.19 3.77 -12.09
C LEU A 180 1.26 3.46 -11.70
N ALA A 181 1.61 2.20 -11.53
CA ALA A 181 2.99 1.75 -11.32
C ALA A 181 3.81 1.84 -12.62
N GLY A 182 3.23 1.46 -13.76
CA GLY A 182 3.89 1.56 -15.07
C GLY A 182 4.20 2.99 -15.49
N GLU A 183 3.31 3.96 -15.21
CA GLU A 183 3.57 5.40 -15.36
C GLU A 183 4.66 5.93 -14.39
N LEU A 184 5.11 5.10 -13.45
CA LEU A 184 6.20 5.34 -12.50
C LEU A 184 7.33 4.28 -12.61
N GLY A 185 7.46 3.65 -13.78
CA GLY A 185 8.59 2.80 -14.12
C GLY A 185 8.67 1.44 -13.41
N MET A 186 7.58 0.99 -12.75
CA MET A 186 7.51 -0.29 -12.06
C MET A 186 6.45 -1.20 -12.71
N ASP A 187 6.76 -2.47 -12.92
CA ASP A 187 5.87 -3.42 -13.61
C ASP A 187 5.03 -4.33 -12.68
N ALA A 188 4.29 -5.28 -13.27
CA ALA A 188 3.39 -6.15 -12.55
C ALA A 188 4.09 -7.33 -11.84
N GLU A 189 5.25 -7.78 -12.34
CA GLU A 189 6.05 -8.85 -11.74
C GLU A 189 6.74 -8.30 -10.48
N GLU A 190 7.33 -7.10 -10.56
CA GLU A 190 7.89 -6.39 -9.40
C GLU A 190 6.83 -6.14 -8.31
N LEU A 191 5.58 -5.84 -8.68
CA LEU A 191 4.47 -5.68 -7.73
C LEU A 191 4.09 -7.01 -7.05
N GLU A 192 4.14 -8.13 -7.77
CA GLU A 192 3.90 -9.47 -7.21
C GLU A 192 5.04 -9.94 -6.30
N GLU A 193 6.29 -9.60 -6.60
CA GLU A 193 7.44 -9.79 -5.69
C GLU A 193 7.38 -8.88 -4.46
N ALA A 194 6.84 -7.66 -4.58
CA ALA A 194 6.66 -6.73 -3.47
C ALA A 194 5.51 -7.09 -2.49
N HIS A 195 4.72 -8.14 -2.76
CA HIS A 195 3.65 -8.66 -1.90
C HIS A 195 2.61 -7.60 -1.43
N THR A 196 2.44 -6.51 -2.19
CA THR A 196 1.79 -5.26 -1.75
C THR A 196 0.29 -5.19 -2.07
N HIS A 197 -0.43 -4.22 -1.49
CA HIS A 197 -1.84 -3.96 -1.78
C HIS A 197 -2.01 -2.93 -2.92
N ALA A 198 -2.94 -3.18 -3.84
CA ALA A 198 -3.25 -2.25 -4.93
C ALA A 198 -3.64 -0.84 -4.43
N GLU A 199 -4.48 -0.74 -3.40
CA GLU A 199 -4.77 0.56 -2.76
C GLU A 199 -3.49 1.31 -2.35
N ALA A 200 -2.50 0.64 -1.74
CA ALA A 200 -1.26 1.27 -1.27
C ALA A 200 -0.36 1.77 -2.41
N VAL A 201 -0.34 1.04 -3.54
CA VAL A 201 0.33 1.44 -4.78
C VAL A 201 -0.34 2.68 -5.37
N ILE A 202 -1.68 2.67 -5.54
CA ILE A 202 -2.44 3.81 -6.06
C ILE A 202 -2.22 5.06 -5.19
N ARG A 203 -2.27 4.91 -3.87
CA ARG A 203 -2.05 5.99 -2.90
C ARG A 203 -0.67 6.62 -3.03
N THR A 204 0.36 5.79 -3.18
CA THR A 204 1.76 6.23 -3.36
C THR A 204 1.95 6.93 -4.70
N ALA A 205 1.42 6.35 -5.78
CA ALA A 205 1.50 6.92 -7.11
C ALA A 205 0.86 8.32 -7.19
N LEU A 206 -0.29 8.52 -6.54
CA LEU A 206 -0.94 9.84 -6.44
C LEU A 206 -0.06 10.89 -5.74
N LEU A 207 0.69 10.51 -4.69
CA LEU A 207 1.64 11.40 -4.02
C LEU A 207 2.91 11.64 -4.86
N ALA A 208 3.42 10.60 -5.53
CA ALA A 208 4.59 10.65 -6.41
C ALA A 208 4.34 11.59 -7.60
N MET A 209 3.22 11.42 -8.31
CA MET A 209 2.81 12.30 -9.42
C MET A 209 2.54 13.73 -8.94
N ALA A 210 1.90 13.92 -7.77
CA ALA A 210 1.72 15.26 -7.18
C ALA A 210 3.03 15.92 -6.72
N THR A 211 4.09 15.15 -6.51
CA THR A 211 5.45 15.66 -6.28
C THR A 211 6.30 15.78 -7.54
N ARG A 212 5.84 15.25 -8.67
CA ARG A 212 6.55 15.15 -9.97
C ARG A 212 7.73 14.18 -9.96
N ARG A 213 7.58 13.04 -9.29
CA ARG A 213 8.43 11.88 -9.50
C ARG A 213 8.08 11.20 -10.83
N THR A 214 9.05 10.48 -11.39
CA THR A 214 8.92 9.60 -12.58
C THR A 214 9.09 8.12 -12.23
N GLU A 215 9.40 7.83 -10.97
CA GLU A 215 9.79 6.52 -10.45
C GLU A 215 9.05 6.26 -9.14
N MET A 216 8.65 5.01 -8.90
CA MET A 216 8.12 4.55 -7.62
C MET A 216 9.20 4.73 -6.52
N PRO A 217 8.89 5.39 -5.39
CA PRO A 217 9.93 5.73 -4.42
C PRO A 217 10.37 4.53 -3.58
N ASP A 218 11.67 4.44 -3.28
CA ASP A 218 12.18 3.74 -2.10
C ASP A 218 11.80 4.49 -0.80
N TRP A 219 12.17 3.96 0.37
CA TRP A 219 11.91 4.63 1.65
C TRP A 219 12.50 6.05 1.73
N VAL A 220 13.74 6.24 1.29
CA VAL A 220 14.47 7.52 1.37
C VAL A 220 13.80 8.58 0.50
N GLU A 221 13.40 8.19 -0.70
CA GLU A 221 12.68 8.99 -1.69
C GLU A 221 11.22 9.24 -1.30
N PHE A 222 10.64 8.36 -0.48
CA PHE A 222 9.34 8.57 0.18
C PHE A 222 9.44 9.62 1.30
N GLU A 223 10.47 9.59 2.16
CA GLU A 223 10.70 10.65 3.16
C GLU A 223 10.97 12.01 2.49
N LYS A 224 11.78 12.05 1.43
CA LYS A 224 12.00 13.25 0.60
C LYS A 224 10.69 13.78 -0.01
N MET A 225 9.80 12.89 -0.47
CA MET A 225 8.46 13.23 -0.98
C MET A 225 7.57 13.86 0.10
N VAL A 226 7.49 13.25 1.30
CA VAL A 226 6.74 13.80 2.44
C VAL A 226 7.28 15.18 2.86
N ALA A 227 8.61 15.34 2.91
CA ALA A 227 9.25 16.63 3.18
C ALA A 227 8.90 17.70 2.13
N ALA A 228 8.86 17.33 0.84
CA ALA A 228 8.45 18.21 -0.26
C ALA A 228 6.98 18.63 -0.16
N LEU A 229 6.07 17.72 0.21
CA LEU A 229 4.66 18.01 0.46
C LEU A 229 4.48 19.00 1.63
N ARG A 230 5.12 18.73 2.77
CA ARG A 230 5.16 19.64 3.94
C ARG A 230 5.70 21.04 3.57
N LYS A 231 6.74 21.11 2.74
CA LYS A 231 7.31 22.39 2.23
C LYS A 231 6.32 23.14 1.33
N LYS A 232 5.66 22.45 0.38
CA LYS A 232 4.60 23.04 -0.49
C LYS A 232 3.44 23.59 0.35
N TYR A 233 2.96 22.83 1.33
CA TYR A 233 1.85 23.23 2.21
C TYR A 233 2.19 24.47 3.07
N ARG A 234 3.35 24.49 3.73
CA ARG A 234 3.84 25.67 4.48
C ARG A 234 3.91 26.91 3.59
N ALA A 235 4.41 26.78 2.36
CA ALA A 235 4.48 27.86 1.37
C ALA A 235 3.10 28.29 0.82
N ALA A 236 2.07 27.45 0.87
CA ALA A 236 0.70 27.83 0.57
C ALA A 236 0.05 28.59 1.75
N LYS A 237 0.24 28.08 2.98
CA LYS A 237 -0.30 28.65 4.22
C LYS A 237 0.21 30.08 4.47
N THR A 238 1.50 30.35 4.24
CA THR A 238 2.07 31.70 4.35
C THR A 238 1.54 32.66 3.28
N ARG A 239 1.37 32.22 2.02
CA ARG A 239 0.77 33.04 0.96
C ARG A 239 -0.69 33.39 1.24
N SER A 240 -1.48 32.43 1.73
CA SER A 240 -2.88 32.67 2.13
C SER A 240 -2.98 33.65 3.29
N ALA A 241 -2.16 33.50 4.34
CA ALA A 241 -2.10 34.46 5.45
C ALA A 241 -1.73 35.88 4.99
N ALA A 242 -0.80 36.02 4.03
CA ALA A 242 -0.42 37.30 3.45
C ALA A 242 -1.51 37.94 2.56
N GLN A 243 -2.44 37.15 2.01
CA GLN A 243 -3.60 37.63 1.25
C GLN A 243 -4.79 37.97 2.16
N ALA A 244 -5.02 37.21 3.24
CA ALA A 244 -6.06 37.48 4.23
C ALA A 244 -5.94 38.88 4.85
N GLY A 245 -4.72 39.40 5.00
CA GLY A 245 -4.46 40.77 5.46
C GLY A 245 -4.81 41.90 4.47
N LYS A 246 -5.40 41.60 3.29
CA LYS A 246 -5.74 42.61 2.27
C LYS A 246 -7.19 42.59 1.75
N THR A 247 -8.00 41.59 2.08
CA THR A 247 -9.42 41.53 1.66
C THR A 247 -10.31 40.98 2.76
N SER A 248 -11.18 41.83 3.33
CA SER A 248 -12.14 41.49 4.39
C SER A 248 -13.38 40.74 3.87
N SER A 249 -13.16 39.66 3.13
CA SER A 249 -14.16 38.64 2.82
C SER A 249 -13.45 37.34 2.43
N ALA A 250 -13.23 36.48 3.42
CA ALA A 250 -12.56 35.20 3.24
C ALA A 250 -13.48 34.09 3.74
N SER A 251 -14.26 33.52 2.82
CA SER A 251 -14.76 32.15 3.02
C SER A 251 -13.55 31.23 3.22
N ALA A 252 -13.64 30.29 4.16
CA ALA A 252 -12.52 29.46 4.60
C ALA A 252 -12.13 28.41 3.54
N ARG A 253 -11.53 28.87 2.44
CA ARG A 253 -11.08 28.04 1.33
C ARG A 253 -9.91 27.18 1.83
N SER A 254 -10.18 25.89 2.01
CA SER A 254 -9.23 24.93 2.56
C SER A 254 -7.87 25.04 1.88
N LEU A 255 -6.80 25.01 2.68
CA LEU A 255 -5.41 25.06 2.24
C LEU A 255 -4.93 23.68 1.75
N THR A 256 -5.79 22.96 1.02
CA THR A 256 -5.51 21.62 0.52
C THR A 256 -4.34 21.65 -0.45
N VAL A 257 -3.38 20.73 -0.27
CA VAL A 257 -2.51 20.33 -1.36
C VAL A 257 -3.39 19.63 -2.39
N SER A 258 -3.60 20.26 -3.55
CA SER A 258 -4.50 19.76 -4.59
C SER A 258 -3.92 18.52 -5.27
N LEU A 259 -4.13 17.36 -4.67
CA LEU A 259 -4.05 16.07 -5.34
C LEU A 259 -5.23 15.98 -6.32
N ALA A 260 -4.94 15.57 -7.56
CA ALA A 260 -5.90 15.45 -8.65
C ALA A 260 -5.66 14.15 -9.42
N LEU A 261 -6.65 13.70 -10.18
CA LEU A 261 -6.48 12.54 -11.07
C LEU A 261 -5.40 12.81 -12.14
N PRO A 262 -4.58 11.82 -12.51
CA PRO A 262 -3.64 11.95 -13.61
C PRO A 262 -4.36 12.25 -14.93
N ALA A 263 -3.79 13.13 -15.75
CA ALA A 263 -4.42 13.60 -16.99
C ALA A 263 -4.64 12.47 -18.01
N ASN A 264 -3.72 11.50 -18.05
CA ASN A 264 -3.75 10.36 -18.98
C ASN A 264 -4.54 9.16 -18.45
N LEU A 265 -5.10 9.23 -17.23
CA LEU A 265 -5.78 8.09 -16.60
C LEU A 265 -6.93 7.57 -17.47
N PRO A 266 -6.96 6.26 -17.82
CA PRO A 266 -8.07 5.64 -18.54
C PRO A 266 -9.42 5.83 -17.86
N ASP A 267 -10.48 5.99 -18.65
CA ASP A 267 -11.84 6.27 -18.15
C ASP A 267 -12.34 5.16 -17.20
N GLU A 268 -12.00 3.91 -17.48
CA GLU A 268 -12.37 2.72 -16.69
C GLU A 268 -11.74 2.64 -15.29
N PHE A 269 -10.66 3.41 -15.04
CA PHE A 269 -10.00 3.50 -13.72
C PHE A 269 -10.39 4.76 -12.94
N ARG A 270 -11.11 5.72 -13.55
CA ARG A 270 -11.40 7.02 -12.92
C ARG A 270 -12.11 6.89 -11.58
N ASP A 271 -13.17 6.08 -11.51
CA ASP A 271 -13.99 5.97 -10.29
C ASP A 271 -13.20 5.34 -9.13
N VAL A 272 -12.39 4.31 -9.40
CA VAL A 272 -11.57 3.62 -8.40
C VAL A 272 -10.46 4.55 -7.89
N VAL A 273 -9.68 5.15 -8.80
CA VAL A 273 -8.61 6.09 -8.41
C VAL A 273 -9.19 7.35 -7.75
N GLN A 274 -10.41 7.79 -8.11
CA GLN A 274 -11.09 8.89 -7.44
C GLN A 274 -11.55 8.53 -6.02
N ALA A 275 -11.99 7.29 -5.76
CA ALA A 275 -12.29 6.83 -4.42
C ALA A 275 -11.03 6.77 -3.55
N VAL A 276 -9.94 6.19 -4.07
CA VAL A 276 -8.65 6.13 -3.37
C VAL A 276 -8.08 7.54 -3.11
N LEU A 277 -8.18 8.44 -4.09
CA LEU A 277 -7.79 9.85 -3.97
C LEU A 277 -8.52 10.58 -2.83
N GLN A 278 -9.81 10.30 -2.59
CA GLN A 278 -10.53 10.86 -1.43
C GLN A 278 -9.94 10.35 -0.10
N SER A 279 -9.48 9.10 -0.06
CA SER A 279 -8.83 8.50 1.12
C SER A 279 -7.42 9.06 1.36
N VAL A 280 -6.63 9.33 0.30
CA VAL A 280 -5.36 10.09 0.42
C VAL A 280 -5.62 11.52 0.91
N GLN A 281 -6.70 12.16 0.44
CA GLN A 281 -7.10 13.49 0.90
C GLN A 281 -7.53 13.50 2.39
N ALA A 282 -8.00 12.38 2.94
CA ALA A 282 -8.28 12.21 4.36
C ALA A 282 -7.00 12.03 5.20
N ASP A 283 -5.97 11.37 4.66
CA ASP A 283 -4.66 11.19 5.32
C ASP A 283 -3.76 12.43 5.25
N LEU A 284 -3.97 13.31 4.26
CA LEU A 284 -3.16 14.53 4.04
C LEU A 284 -2.91 15.37 5.30
N PRO A 285 -3.87 15.64 6.20
CA PRO A 285 -3.62 16.43 7.41
C PRO A 285 -2.55 15.82 8.31
N GLN A 286 -2.50 14.49 8.43
CA GLN A 286 -1.51 13.75 9.23
C GLN A 286 -0.15 13.74 8.53
N ILE A 287 -0.11 13.51 7.21
CA ILE A 287 1.11 13.57 6.39
C ILE A 287 1.75 14.97 6.43
N LEU A 288 0.92 16.02 6.41
CA LEU A 288 1.33 17.42 6.38
C LEU A 288 1.61 18.04 7.75
N ASP A 289 1.18 17.41 8.84
CA ASP A 289 1.69 17.77 10.17
C ASP A 289 3.20 17.51 10.22
N SER A 290 3.90 18.31 11.01
CA SER A 290 5.35 18.26 11.16
C SER A 290 5.82 18.21 12.62
N ALA A 291 4.92 17.90 13.55
CA ALA A 291 5.32 17.45 14.89
C ALA A 291 6.06 16.10 14.83
N LEU A 292 5.62 15.20 13.94
CA LEU A 292 6.21 13.87 13.73
C LEU A 292 7.17 13.85 12.53
N THR A 293 8.23 13.02 12.62
CA THR A 293 9.11 12.70 11.47
C THR A 293 8.36 11.86 10.43
N ALA A 294 8.94 11.62 9.25
CA ALA A 294 8.31 10.72 8.30
C ALA A 294 8.38 9.27 8.80
N ARG A 295 9.55 8.73 9.20
CA ARG A 295 9.62 7.40 9.87
C ARG A 295 8.62 7.22 11.02
N ALA A 296 8.37 8.23 11.86
CA ALA A 296 7.39 8.13 12.96
C ALA A 296 5.91 8.08 12.51
N LEU A 297 5.56 8.60 11.33
CA LEU A 297 4.19 8.47 10.78
C LEU A 297 3.90 7.10 10.18
N PHE A 298 4.94 6.37 9.78
CA PHE A 298 4.88 5.09 9.08
C PHE A 298 5.60 3.97 9.87
N ALA A 299 5.69 4.10 11.19
CA ALA A 299 6.12 3.05 12.10
C ALA A 299 4.91 2.26 12.64
N ASN A 300 5.15 1.06 13.19
CA ASN A 300 4.12 0.30 13.92
C ASN A 300 3.71 1.02 15.21
N ASP A 301 4.67 1.61 15.93
CA ASP A 301 4.52 2.11 17.30
C ASP A 301 4.11 3.58 17.36
N SER A 302 3.10 3.99 16.59
CA SER A 302 2.59 5.37 16.60
C SER A 302 1.73 5.65 17.85
N GLU A 303 2.28 6.34 18.85
CA GLU A 303 1.66 6.56 20.17
C GLU A 303 0.23 7.20 20.14
N ASP A 304 -0.78 6.36 20.41
CA ASP A 304 -2.15 6.64 20.89
C ASP A 304 -3.07 7.66 20.17
N HIS A 305 -2.59 8.45 19.20
CA HIS A 305 -3.33 9.63 18.70
C HIS A 305 -3.84 9.54 17.26
N HIS A 306 -3.27 8.66 16.44
CA HIS A 306 -3.69 8.47 15.04
C HIS A 306 -3.55 7.00 14.62
N PRO A 307 -4.37 6.51 13.66
CA PRO A 307 -4.08 5.27 12.97
C PRO A 307 -2.72 5.34 12.26
N PRO A 308 -1.90 4.27 12.28
CA PRO A 308 -0.62 4.25 11.58
C PRO A 308 -0.85 4.34 10.05
N LEU A 309 0.04 5.05 9.35
CA LEU A 309 0.03 5.12 7.88
C LEU A 309 0.86 4.00 7.24
N LEU A 310 1.55 3.19 8.04
CA LEU A 310 2.22 1.95 7.62
C LEU A 310 1.20 0.99 6.98
N GLY A 311 1.57 0.34 5.87
CA GLY A 311 0.68 -0.53 5.09
C GLY A 311 -0.41 0.18 4.29
N ARG A 312 -0.75 1.45 4.61
CA ARG A 312 -1.61 2.29 3.76
C ARG A 312 -0.85 2.84 2.55
N TYR A 313 0.47 2.95 2.62
CA TYR A 313 1.32 3.44 1.54
C TYR A 313 2.42 2.42 1.26
N PHE A 314 2.92 2.47 0.03
CA PHE A 314 3.91 1.58 -0.53
C PHE A 314 5.22 2.35 -0.79
N TRP A 315 6.34 1.65 -0.76
CA TRP A 315 7.64 2.07 -1.23
C TRP A 315 8.45 0.82 -1.57
N VAL A 316 9.42 0.95 -2.48
CA VAL A 316 10.32 -0.15 -2.84
C VAL A 316 11.28 -0.43 -1.67
N GLU A 317 11.51 -1.71 -1.35
CA GLU A 317 12.47 -2.12 -0.32
C GLU A 317 13.90 -2.15 -0.88
N ASP A 318 14.56 -1.00 -0.93
CA ASP A 318 15.99 -0.90 -1.26
C ASP A 318 16.86 -0.64 -0.01
N ILE A 319 17.35 -1.74 0.56
CA ILE A 319 18.28 -1.73 1.71
C ILE A 319 19.62 -1.05 1.34
N ALA A 320 20.07 -1.15 0.09
CA ALA A 320 21.33 -0.53 -0.35
C ALA A 320 21.18 1.00 -0.43
N SER A 321 20.07 1.51 -0.96
CA SER A 321 19.74 2.95 -0.93
C SER A 321 19.61 3.48 0.50
N GLU A 322 18.94 2.75 1.41
CA GLU A 322 18.87 3.14 2.83
C GLU A 322 20.27 3.19 3.49
N MET A 323 21.13 2.21 3.23
CA MET A 323 22.52 2.19 3.73
C MET A 323 23.39 3.32 3.14
N GLU A 324 23.37 3.51 1.82
CA GLU A 324 24.13 4.56 1.14
C GLU A 324 23.64 5.97 1.53
N HIS A 325 22.35 6.12 1.83
CA HIS A 325 21.82 7.35 2.41
C HIS A 325 22.31 7.57 3.85
N HIS A 326 22.34 6.51 4.67
CA HIS A 326 22.86 6.57 6.03
C HIS A 326 24.34 6.95 6.07
N GLU A 327 25.21 6.26 5.33
CA GLU A 327 26.65 6.57 5.25
C GLU A 327 26.92 8.00 4.79
N ARG A 328 26.19 8.46 3.78
CA ARG A 328 26.26 9.84 3.28
C ARG A 328 25.79 10.86 4.33
N SER A 329 24.76 10.53 5.12
CA SER A 329 24.26 11.38 6.20
C SER A 329 25.25 11.47 7.37
N VAL A 330 25.86 10.35 7.75
CA VAL A 330 26.96 10.30 8.75
C VAL A 330 28.14 11.15 8.29
N SER A 331 28.58 10.98 7.03
CA SER A 331 29.68 11.76 6.46
C SER A 331 29.38 13.27 6.45
N GLN A 332 28.18 13.69 6.04
CA GLN A 332 27.78 15.11 6.09
C GLN A 332 27.67 15.66 7.53
N ALA A 333 27.31 14.83 8.50
CA ALA A 333 27.33 15.21 9.91
C ALA A 333 28.78 15.38 10.42
N TRP A 334 29.69 14.48 10.04
CA TRP A 334 31.12 14.55 10.35
C TRP A 334 31.77 15.80 9.74
N ASP A 335 31.61 16.02 8.43
CA ASP A 335 32.15 17.19 7.70
C ASP A 335 31.71 18.52 8.34
N LYS A 336 30.47 18.57 8.85
CA LYS A 336 29.92 19.74 9.54
C LYS A 336 30.50 19.94 10.95
N VAL A 337 30.95 18.88 11.61
CA VAL A 337 31.64 18.93 12.91
C VAL A 337 33.13 19.25 12.74
N THR A 338 33.79 18.64 11.75
CA THR A 338 35.21 18.89 11.46
C THR A 338 35.43 20.26 10.81
N GLY A 339 34.47 20.73 10.02
CA GLY A 339 34.61 21.89 9.14
C GLY A 339 35.53 21.62 7.94
N GLY A 340 35.75 20.34 7.59
CA GLY A 340 36.77 19.90 6.64
C GLY A 340 38.18 19.77 7.22
N ASN A 341 38.38 20.07 8.51
CA ASN A 341 39.68 19.91 9.18
C ASN A 341 39.85 18.44 9.62
N CYS A 342 40.45 17.64 8.75
CA CYS A 342 40.69 16.20 8.95
C CYS A 342 42.17 15.86 9.18
N ASP A 343 42.99 16.84 9.55
CA ASP A 343 44.36 16.63 10.04
C ASP A 343 44.37 16.12 11.49
N ASP A 344 45.41 15.38 11.85
CA ASP A 344 45.55 14.73 13.16
C ASP A 344 45.39 15.71 14.33
N GLY A 345 45.97 16.91 14.23
CA GLY A 345 45.89 17.93 15.28
C GLY A 345 44.46 18.45 15.48
N SER A 346 43.73 18.70 14.40
CA SER A 346 42.31 19.07 14.45
C SER A 346 41.43 17.94 14.97
N LEU A 347 41.69 16.69 14.56
CA LEU A 347 40.96 15.50 15.01
C LEU A 347 41.20 15.20 16.49
N LEU A 348 42.44 15.29 16.97
CA LEU A 348 42.77 15.17 18.40
C LEU A 348 42.14 16.30 19.22
N THR A 349 42.06 17.53 18.67
CA THR A 349 41.32 18.64 19.32
C THR A 349 39.85 18.28 19.55
N LEU A 350 39.22 17.70 18.52
CA LEU A 350 37.82 17.24 18.57
C LEU A 350 37.64 16.12 19.60
N MET A 351 38.51 15.11 19.59
CA MET A 351 38.47 13.97 20.51
C MET A 351 38.72 14.40 21.97
N VAL A 352 39.71 15.25 22.24
CA VAL A 352 39.98 15.79 23.58
C VAL A 352 38.81 16.64 24.09
N CYS A 353 38.15 17.42 23.23
CA CYS A 353 36.92 18.13 23.59
C CYS A 353 35.79 17.17 24.00
N VAL A 354 35.55 16.10 23.24
CA VAL A 354 34.51 15.11 23.52
C VAL A 354 34.83 14.31 24.79
N ALA A 355 36.06 13.82 24.94
CA ALA A 355 36.51 13.09 26.13
C ALA A 355 36.41 13.95 27.41
N ALA A 356 36.65 15.26 27.31
CA ALA A 356 36.43 16.23 28.39
C ALA A 356 34.95 16.65 28.56
N GLY A 357 34.00 16.05 27.84
CA GLY A 357 32.57 16.37 27.88
C GLY A 357 32.27 17.84 27.51
N ALA A 358 33.04 18.42 26.60
CA ALA A 358 32.84 19.76 26.05
C ALA A 358 32.18 19.68 24.66
N ALA A 359 31.76 20.82 24.12
CA ALA A 359 31.23 20.86 22.75
C ALA A 359 32.32 20.45 21.74
N PRO A 360 32.03 19.54 20.78
CA PRO A 360 32.99 19.10 19.78
C PRO A 360 33.48 20.26 18.91
N LYS A 361 34.81 20.36 18.74
CA LYS A 361 35.49 21.41 17.96
C LYS A 361 36.84 20.92 17.43
N THR A 362 37.13 21.20 16.17
CA THR A 362 38.45 20.98 15.57
C THR A 362 39.48 22.07 15.86
N ILE A 363 39.07 23.21 16.43
CA ILE A 363 39.97 24.35 16.74
C ILE A 363 39.67 24.90 18.14
N LEU A 364 40.72 25.15 18.92
CA LEU A 364 40.65 25.85 20.20
C LEU A 364 41.45 27.15 20.16
N SER A 365 41.00 28.16 20.91
CA SER A 365 41.85 29.29 21.30
C SER A 365 42.57 28.96 22.61
N GLU A 366 43.72 29.58 22.86
CA GLU A 366 44.45 29.57 24.14
C GLU A 366 43.55 29.61 25.39
N LYS A 367 42.58 30.54 25.40
CA LYS A 367 41.62 30.71 26.50
C LYS A 367 40.68 29.51 26.66
N ALA A 368 40.29 28.88 25.55
CA ALA A 368 39.45 27.68 25.54
C ALA A 368 40.24 26.43 25.94
N ALA A 369 41.47 26.25 25.44
CA ALA A 369 42.37 25.18 25.86
C ALA A 369 42.67 25.27 27.38
N THR A 370 42.95 26.48 27.89
CA THR A 370 43.14 26.75 29.32
C THR A 370 41.90 26.40 30.15
N ALA A 371 40.69 26.65 29.64
CA ALA A 371 39.46 26.27 30.31
C ALA A 371 39.21 24.75 30.26
N LEU A 372 39.62 24.08 29.17
CA LEU A 372 39.47 22.64 28.98
C LEU A 372 40.39 21.85 29.92
N VAL A 373 41.69 22.18 29.97
CA VAL A 373 42.65 21.56 30.90
C VAL A 373 42.20 21.75 32.37
N ARG A 374 41.72 22.94 32.74
CA ARG A 374 41.16 23.20 34.08
C ARG A 374 39.87 22.44 34.39
N LYS A 375 39.14 21.96 33.37
CA LYS A 375 37.99 21.05 33.54
C LYS A 375 38.46 19.62 33.77
N ILE A 376 39.45 19.16 33.00
CA ILE A 376 40.08 17.83 33.10
C ILE A 376 40.72 17.65 34.49
N GLN A 377 41.56 18.60 34.91
CA GLN A 377 42.35 18.56 36.16
C GLN A 377 41.55 18.97 37.42
N LYS A 378 40.20 18.95 37.39
CA LYS A 378 39.39 19.45 38.51
C LYS A 378 39.30 18.42 39.65
N PRO A 379 39.80 18.72 40.88
CA PRO A 379 39.80 17.75 41.97
C PRO A 379 38.39 17.27 42.37
N GLY A 380 38.29 15.99 42.73
CA GLY A 380 37.06 15.35 43.21
C GLY A 380 36.05 14.95 42.13
N ALA A 381 36.24 15.35 40.87
CA ALA A 381 35.35 15.00 39.78
C ALA A 381 35.70 13.63 39.16
N LYS A 382 35.14 12.54 39.72
CA LYS A 382 35.13 11.24 39.02
C LYS A 382 34.48 11.44 37.63
N ALA A 383 35.21 11.04 36.58
CA ALA A 383 34.83 11.19 35.16
C ALA A 383 34.66 12.62 34.62
N ALA A 384 35.56 13.56 34.97
CA ALA A 384 35.69 14.84 34.25
C ALA A 384 36.34 14.73 32.84
N PHE A 385 37.14 13.67 32.63
CA PHE A 385 37.74 13.28 31.36
C PHE A 385 37.59 11.77 31.21
N ASN A 386 36.92 11.33 30.15
CA ASN A 386 36.65 9.91 29.87
C ASN A 386 37.02 9.60 28.41
N PRO A 387 38.16 8.93 28.15
CA PRO A 387 38.61 8.62 26.79
C PRO A 387 37.65 7.75 25.98
N GLU A 388 36.82 6.95 26.66
CA GLU A 388 35.80 6.11 26.05
C GLU A 388 34.71 6.93 25.33
N LEU A 389 34.42 8.16 25.77
CA LEU A 389 33.46 9.04 25.08
C LEU A 389 33.93 9.43 23.68
N ALA A 390 35.23 9.69 23.51
CA ALA A 390 35.78 9.97 22.19
C ALA A 390 35.81 8.71 21.32
N ARG A 391 36.11 7.55 21.91
CA ARG A 391 36.06 6.25 21.21
C ARG A 391 34.65 5.93 20.68
N GLN A 392 33.63 6.18 21.50
CA GLN A 392 32.21 6.04 21.11
C GLN A 392 31.82 7.06 20.04
N TYR A 393 32.21 8.33 20.20
CA TYR A 393 31.93 9.40 19.22
C TYR A 393 32.54 9.15 17.83
N ILE A 394 33.71 8.50 17.76
CA ILE A 394 34.30 8.06 16.48
C ILE A 394 33.42 6.97 15.84
N LEU A 395 33.03 5.94 16.60
CA LEU A 395 32.18 4.84 16.11
C LEU A 395 30.77 5.29 15.69
N GLU A 396 30.20 6.26 16.39
CA GLU A 396 28.83 6.74 16.15
C GLU A 396 28.73 7.81 15.03
N HIS A 397 29.82 8.51 14.71
CA HIS A 397 29.75 9.68 13.82
C HIS A 397 30.85 9.80 12.75
N ALA A 398 31.98 9.11 12.85
CA ALA A 398 32.98 9.16 11.79
C ALA A 398 32.61 8.20 10.64
N PRO A 399 32.92 8.52 9.37
CA PRO A 399 32.73 7.60 8.25
C PRO A 399 33.45 6.26 8.50
N VAL A 400 32.77 5.14 8.28
CA VAL A 400 33.26 3.77 8.58
C VAL A 400 34.67 3.54 8.03
N GLN A 401 34.94 4.02 6.81
CA GLN A 401 36.21 3.96 6.08
C GLN A 401 37.40 4.64 6.80
N HIS A 402 37.15 5.42 7.85
CA HIS A 402 38.15 6.14 8.64
C HIS A 402 38.12 5.79 10.14
N GLN A 403 37.14 5.00 10.60
CA GLN A 403 36.97 4.70 12.03
C GLN A 403 38.22 4.05 12.63
N ASP A 404 38.77 2.99 12.02
CA ASP A 404 39.97 2.31 12.52
C ASP A 404 41.18 3.26 12.63
N ALA A 405 41.39 4.13 11.65
CA ALA A 405 42.48 5.10 11.65
C ALA A 405 42.32 6.15 12.76
N TYR A 406 41.11 6.67 12.95
CA TYR A 406 40.81 7.65 14.00
C TYR A 406 40.82 7.02 15.41
N LEU A 407 40.43 5.75 15.53
CA LEU A 407 40.54 4.98 16.78
C LEU A 407 42.00 4.71 17.15
N GLN A 408 42.85 4.38 16.17
CA GLN A 408 44.29 4.19 16.36
C GLN A 408 44.97 5.52 16.76
N LEU A 409 44.73 6.60 16.01
CA LEU A 409 45.22 7.95 16.35
C LEU A 409 44.82 8.37 17.78
N TRP A 410 43.59 8.07 18.19
CA TRP A 410 43.13 8.36 19.54
C TRP A 410 43.83 7.50 20.60
N ALA A 411 44.05 6.20 20.32
CA ALA A 411 44.73 5.29 21.24
C ALA A 411 46.21 5.68 21.44
N ASP A 412 46.93 5.96 20.36
CA ASP A 412 48.35 6.34 20.39
C ASP A 412 48.56 7.68 21.11
N PHE A 413 47.73 8.69 20.82
CA PHE A 413 47.73 9.93 21.58
C PHE A 413 47.45 9.70 23.06
N MET A 414 46.48 8.84 23.40
CA MET A 414 46.07 8.60 24.78
C MET A 414 47.14 7.91 25.63
N ASP A 415 47.94 6.99 25.07
CA ASP A 415 49.03 6.31 25.78
C ASP A 415 50.12 7.31 26.23
N GLU A 416 50.51 8.25 25.36
CA GLU A 416 51.44 9.34 25.73
C GLU A 416 50.78 10.42 26.61
N ALA A 417 49.58 10.88 26.24
CA ALA A 417 49.01 12.12 26.75
C ALA A 417 48.33 12.01 28.11
N GLN A 418 47.75 10.85 28.47
CA GLN A 418 46.82 10.76 29.59
C GLN A 418 47.43 11.23 30.91
N SER A 419 48.64 10.77 31.20
CA SER A 419 49.37 11.07 32.44
C SER A 419 49.63 12.58 32.62
N THR A 420 49.89 13.29 31.52
CA THR A 420 50.13 14.73 31.52
C THR A 420 48.83 15.53 31.60
N LEU A 421 47.81 15.14 30.83
CA LEU A 421 46.49 15.79 30.86
C LEU A 421 45.82 15.69 32.23
N GLN A 422 45.90 14.52 32.89
CA GLN A 422 45.27 14.25 34.19
C GLN A 422 46.16 14.56 35.40
N SER A 423 47.36 15.12 35.22
CA SER A 423 48.30 15.44 36.31
C SER A 423 47.72 16.47 37.29
N ASP A 424 48.03 16.29 38.59
CA ASP A 424 47.75 17.21 39.69
C ASP A 424 49.00 17.98 40.18
N SER A 425 50.13 17.81 39.48
CA SER A 425 51.42 18.40 39.83
C SER A 425 51.45 19.94 39.72
N THR A 426 52.42 20.58 40.39
CA THR A 426 52.55 22.05 40.46
C THR A 426 52.66 22.75 39.10
N TYR A 427 53.10 22.04 38.04
CA TYR A 427 53.20 22.55 36.67
C TYR A 427 52.17 21.95 35.70
N ALA A 428 51.29 21.03 36.15
CA ALA A 428 50.37 20.26 35.31
C ALA A 428 49.54 21.09 34.31
N LEU A 429 49.05 22.27 34.70
CA LEU A 429 48.31 23.16 33.80
C LEU A 429 49.20 23.72 32.67
N LYS A 430 50.47 24.02 32.96
CA LYS A 430 51.43 24.52 31.97
C LYS A 430 51.85 23.40 31.01
N ASP A 431 52.09 22.21 31.55
CA ASP A 431 52.65 21.09 30.79
C ASP A 431 51.57 20.44 29.90
N ALA A 432 50.34 20.28 30.40
CA ALA A 432 49.19 19.91 29.57
C ALA A 432 48.85 20.96 28.50
N LEU A 433 49.05 22.26 28.76
CA LEU A 433 48.92 23.29 27.72
C LEU A 433 50.10 23.29 26.72
N ALA A 434 51.29 22.85 27.11
CA ALA A 434 52.39 22.65 26.17
C ALA A 434 52.09 21.44 25.25
N LEU A 435 51.55 20.36 25.81
CA LEU A 435 51.11 19.17 25.07
C LEU A 435 49.99 19.51 24.08
N LEU A 436 48.94 20.21 24.50
CA LEU A 436 47.86 20.62 23.58
C LEU A 436 48.32 21.58 22.48
N ARG A 437 49.41 22.34 22.66
CA ARG A 437 50.01 23.14 21.57
C ARG A 437 50.89 22.31 20.62
N ARG A 438 51.30 21.11 21.04
CA ARG A 438 52.14 20.19 20.27
C ARG A 438 51.29 19.27 19.39
N GLU A 439 50.22 18.71 19.99
CA GLU A 439 49.38 17.66 19.39
C GLU A 439 47.96 18.10 19.00
N CYS A 440 47.57 19.34 19.29
CA CYS A 440 46.22 19.83 19.00
C CYS A 440 46.24 21.23 18.36
N HIS A 441 45.17 21.56 17.65
CA HIS A 441 44.98 22.80 16.91
C HIS A 441 44.61 23.96 17.85
N VAL A 442 45.61 24.42 18.63
CA VAL A 442 45.49 25.58 19.52
C VAL A 442 45.96 26.85 18.81
N THR A 443 45.00 27.70 18.44
CA THR A 443 45.22 29.07 17.96
C THR A 443 45.62 30.00 19.11
N THR A 444 46.60 30.87 18.84
CA THR A 444 47.22 31.81 19.80
C THR A 444 46.47 33.13 19.90
#